data_AF-A0A7J4NSR5-F1
#
_entry.id   AF-A0A7J4NSR5-F1
#
_cell.length_a   1.000
_cell.length_b   1.000
_cell.length_c   1.000
_cell.angle_alpha   90.00
_cell.angle_beta   90.00
_cell.angle_gamma   90.00
#
_symmetry.space_group_name_H-M   'P 1'
#
loop_
_entity.id
_entity.type
_entity.pdbx_description
1 polymer ?
#
loop_
_entity_poly.entity_id
_entity_poly.type
_entity_poly.pdbx_seq_one_letter_code
_entity_poly.pdbx_strand_id
1 'polypeptide(L)'
;PERGSAFSSLVTTCQLSKKPDLILAAIHYLREVEGQRDSPPRELKQLFIDAGHDADDVEKWNISLYLNRLREQGRLTFPEDMPEKNRFMSLTDEGRAHLDSRAAQ
;
A
#
# COMPACT_ATOMS: atom_id res chain seq x y z
N PRO A 1 -10.94 4.53 13.55
CA PRO A 1 -12.11 3.99 12.79
C PRO A 1 -12.32 4.64 11.42
N GLU A 2 -12.21 5.97 11.29
CA GLU A 2 -12.43 6.66 10.01
C GLU A 2 -11.41 6.29 8.92
N ARG A 3 -10.12 6.21 9.30
CA ARG A 3 -9.01 5.81 8.42
C ARG A 3 -9.26 4.50 7.68
N GLY A 4 -9.56 3.43 8.42
CA GLY A 4 -9.85 2.11 7.87
C GLY A 4 -11.05 2.12 6.94
N SER A 5 -12.12 2.84 7.29
CA SER A 5 -13.31 2.97 6.44
C SER A 5 -13.04 3.74 5.14
N ALA A 6 -12.22 4.79 5.17
CA ALA A 6 -11.83 5.55 3.99
C ALA A 6 -10.95 4.69 3.05
N PHE A 7 -9.98 3.97 3.60
CA PHE A 7 -9.17 3.04 2.82
C PHE A 7 -9.99 1.88 2.24
N SER A 8 -10.88 1.27 3.03
CA SER A 8 -11.77 0.20 2.59
C SER A 8 -12.69 0.66 1.45
N SER A 9 -13.20 1.89 1.53
CA SER A 9 -14.00 2.51 0.46
C SER A 9 -13.19 2.65 -0.82
N LEU A 10 -11.95 3.15 -0.74
CA LEU A 10 -11.05 3.27 -1.89
C LEU A 10 -10.79 1.92 -2.55
N VAL A 11 -10.44 0.89 -1.76
CA VAL A 11 -10.19 -0.47 -2.26
C VAL A 11 -11.42 -1.06 -2.96
N THR A 12 -12.59 -0.87 -2.36
CA THR A 12 -13.86 -1.36 -2.89
C THR A 12 -14.26 -0.65 -4.19
N THR A 13 -14.13 0.68 -4.22
CA THR A 13 -14.42 1.48 -5.42
C THR A 13 -13.52 1.09 -6.58
N CYS A 14 -12.24 0.82 -6.32
CA CYS A 14 -11.27 0.41 -7.33
C CYS A 14 -11.26 -1.11 -7.61
N GLN A 15 -12.19 -1.88 -7.02
CA GLN A 15 -12.31 -3.34 -7.15
C GLN A 15 -10.99 -4.12 -6.95
N LEU A 16 -10.14 -3.62 -6.05
CA LEU A 16 -8.82 -4.20 -5.84
C LEU A 16 -8.93 -5.46 -4.97
N SER A 17 -8.54 -6.60 -5.51
CA SER A 17 -8.63 -7.90 -4.83
C SER A 17 -7.28 -8.59 -4.65
N LYS A 18 -6.27 -8.22 -5.46
CA LYS A 18 -4.95 -8.85 -5.42
C LYS A 18 -4.07 -8.16 -4.38
N LYS A 19 -3.37 -8.95 -3.56
CA LYS A 19 -2.41 -8.44 -2.55
C LYS A 19 -1.44 -7.37 -3.06
N PRO A 20 -0.78 -7.53 -4.22
CA PRO A 20 0.12 -6.49 -4.74
C PRO A 20 -0.60 -5.16 -4.98
N ASP A 21 -1.81 -5.19 -5.52
CA ASP A 21 -2.60 -4.00 -5.83
C ASP A 21 -3.12 -3.34 -4.54
N LEU A 22 -3.55 -4.15 -3.56
CA LEU A 22 -3.91 -3.68 -2.22
C LEU A 22 -2.75 -2.97 -1.52
N ILE A 23 -1.54 -3.50 -1.64
CA ILE A 23 -0.33 -2.87 -1.06
C ILE A 23 0.02 -1.56 -1.76
N LEU A 24 -0.12 -1.49 -3.09
CA LEU A 24 0.03 -0.23 -3.82
C LEU A 24 -1.01 0.81 -3.38
N ALA A 25 -2.28 0.42 -3.26
CA ALA A 25 -3.34 1.29 -2.77
C ALA A 25 -3.06 1.79 -1.35
N ALA A 26 -2.59 0.91 -0.46
CA ALA A 26 -2.24 1.28 0.92
C ALA A 26 -1.13 2.33 0.94
N ILE A 27 -0.05 2.16 0.17
CA ILE A 27 1.02 3.15 0.09
C ILE A 27 0.51 4.46 -0.48
N HIS A 28 -0.27 4.41 -1.56
CA HIS A 28 -0.85 5.61 -2.17
C HIS A 28 -1.72 6.38 -1.17
N TYR A 29 -2.60 5.69 -0.45
CA TYR A 29 -3.45 6.28 0.58
C TYR A 29 -2.62 6.95 1.68
N LEU A 30 -1.64 6.24 2.25
CA LEU A 30 -0.78 6.77 3.31
C LEU A 30 -0.01 8.02 2.86
N ARG A 31 0.53 8.02 1.64
CA ARG A 31 1.39 9.10 1.13
C ARG A 31 0.61 10.31 0.65
N GLU A 32 -0.43 10.08 -0.15
CA GLU A 32 -1.09 11.12 -0.93
C GLU A 32 -2.38 11.60 -0.27
N VAL A 33 -3.08 10.73 0.45
CA VAL A 33 -4.34 11.08 1.14
C VAL A 33 -4.04 11.53 2.57
N GLU A 34 -3.21 10.79 3.31
CA GLU A 34 -2.89 11.12 4.70
C GLU A 34 -1.62 11.97 4.88
N GLY A 35 -0.79 12.10 3.83
CA GLY A 35 0.48 12.82 3.92
C GLY A 35 1.52 12.14 4.82
N GLN A 36 1.27 10.92 5.29
CA GLN A 36 2.18 10.16 6.13
C GLN A 36 3.30 9.58 5.27
N ARG A 37 4.53 10.06 5.46
CA ARG A 37 5.73 9.59 4.70
C ARG A 37 6.48 8.44 5.39
N ASP A 38 6.47 8.41 6.71
CA ASP A 38 7.04 7.31 7.51
C ASP A 38 5.94 6.29 7.79
N SER A 39 5.91 5.19 7.02
CA SER A 39 4.99 4.08 7.25
C SER A 39 5.72 2.74 7.14
N PRO A 40 6.20 2.17 8.26
CA PRO A 40 6.82 0.84 8.25
C PRO A 40 5.81 -0.25 7.86
N PRO A 41 6.24 -1.46 7.50
CA PRO A 41 5.35 -2.57 7.13
C PRO A 41 4.22 -2.88 8.14
N ARG A 42 4.48 -2.68 9.45
CA ARG A 42 3.48 -2.81 10.51
C ARG A 42 2.33 -1.81 10.40
N GLU A 43 2.59 -0.61 9.90
CA GLU A 43 1.58 0.42 9.69
C GLU A 43 0.63 0.03 8.57
N LEU A 44 1.16 -0.55 7.49
CA LEU A 44 0.34 -1.10 6.42
C LEU A 44 -0.54 -2.25 6.93
N LYS A 45 0.03 -3.15 7.75
CA LYS A 45 -0.77 -4.22 8.38
C LYS A 45 -1.92 -3.66 9.21
N GLN A 46 -1.65 -2.65 10.04
CA GLN A 46 -2.68 -2.02 10.85
C GLN A 46 -3.76 -1.37 9.99
N LEU A 47 -3.40 -0.71 8.89
CA LEU A 47 -4.36 -0.13 7.95
C LEU A 47 -5.29 -1.19 7.34
N PHE A 48 -4.77 -2.37 6.97
CA PHE A 48 -5.59 -3.47 6.48
C PHE A 48 -6.56 -3.99 7.55
N ILE A 49 -6.09 -4.15 8.79
CA ILE A 49 -6.93 -4.58 9.91
C ILE A 49 -8.05 -3.55 10.17
N ASP A 50 -7.70 -2.26 10.20
CA ASP A 50 -8.65 -1.17 10.38
C ASP A 50 -9.69 -1.12 9.24
N ALA A 51 -9.32 -1.56 8.04
CA ALA A 51 -10.20 -1.65 6.87
C ALA A 51 -11.05 -2.93 6.83
N GLY A 52 -10.96 -3.79 7.85
CA GLY A 52 -11.79 -4.97 8.04
C GLY A 52 -11.16 -6.29 7.60
N HIS A 53 -9.87 -6.32 7.26
CA HIS A 53 -9.17 -7.58 7.06
C HIS A 53 -8.94 -8.31 8.38
N ASP A 54 -9.00 -9.64 8.34
CA ASP A 54 -8.73 -10.49 9.50
C ASP A 54 -7.29 -10.32 10.01
N ALA A 55 -7.13 -10.04 11.30
CA ALA A 55 -5.84 -9.76 11.90
C ALA A 55 -4.88 -10.97 11.87
N ASP A 56 -5.39 -12.18 12.07
CA ASP A 56 -4.60 -13.41 12.05
C ASP A 56 -4.10 -13.74 10.63
N ASP A 57 -4.88 -13.40 9.60
CA ASP A 57 -4.42 -13.48 8.21
C ASP A 57 -3.38 -12.40 7.89
N VAL A 58 -3.68 -11.13 8.17
CA VAL A 58 -2.77 -10.00 7.89
C VAL A 58 -1.41 -10.18 8.57
N GLU A 59 -1.38 -10.78 9.77
CA GLU A 59 -0.14 -11.00 10.49
C GLU A 59 0.81 -11.97 9.74
N LYS A 60 0.25 -12.92 8.99
CA LYS A 60 0.99 -13.86 8.13
C LYS A 60 1.49 -13.22 6.83
N TRP A 61 1.04 -12.01 6.49
CA TRP A 61 1.44 -11.35 5.25
C TRP A 61 2.88 -10.85 5.34
N ASN A 62 3.73 -11.33 4.43
CA ASN A 62 5.09 -10.84 4.28
C ASN A 62 5.11 -9.53 3.47
N ILE A 63 4.66 -8.43 4.08
CA ILE A 63 4.57 -7.11 3.44
C ILE A 63 5.93 -6.70 2.85
N SER A 64 7.02 -6.87 3.59
CA SER A 64 8.38 -6.52 3.13
C SER A 64 8.75 -7.20 1.82
N LEU A 65 8.38 -8.47 1.62
CA LEU A 65 8.62 -9.19 0.36
C LEU A 65 7.83 -8.57 -0.80
N TYR A 66 6.56 -8.22 -0.58
CA TYR A 66 5.75 -7.58 -1.61
C TYR A 66 6.28 -6.19 -1.97
N LEU A 67 6.71 -5.40 -0.98
CA LEU A 67 7.33 -4.09 -1.22
C LEU A 67 8.57 -4.22 -2.11
N ASN A 68 9.45 -5.16 -1.80
CA ASN A 68 10.65 -5.41 -2.59
C ASN A 68 10.31 -5.85 -4.02
N ARG A 69 9.36 -6.78 -4.20
CA ARG A 69 8.93 -7.23 -5.54
C ARG A 69 8.29 -6.13 -6.36
N LEU A 70 7.42 -5.32 -5.76
CA LEU A 70 6.78 -4.19 -6.44
C LEU A 70 7.81 -3.13 -6.84
N ARG A 71 8.85 -2.92 -6.02
CA ARG A 71 9.98 -2.06 -6.37
C ARG A 71 10.81 -2.64 -7.52
N GLU A 72 11.13 -3.94 -7.49
CA GLU A 72 11.86 -4.62 -8.58
C GLU A 72 11.09 -4.55 -9.90
N GLN A 73 9.75 -4.50 -9.83
CA GLN A 73 8.85 -4.27 -10.97
C GLN A 73 8.73 -2.79 -11.38
N GLY A 74 9.48 -1.87 -10.77
CA GLY A 74 9.43 -0.44 -11.11
C GLY A 74 8.21 0.31 -10.57
N ARG A 75 7.36 -0.32 -9.75
CA ARG A 75 6.09 0.28 -9.27
C ARG A 75 6.24 1.08 -7.98
N LEU A 76 7.29 0.81 -7.22
CA LEU A 76 7.63 1.52 -5.99
C LEU A 76 9.05 2.06 -6.07
N THR A 77 9.27 3.18 -5.39
CA THR A 77 10.56 3.81 -5.19
C THR A 77 10.70 4.34 -3.77
N PHE A 78 11.92 4.64 -3.34
CA PHE A 78 12.22 5.29 -2.07
C PHE A 78 13.44 6.21 -2.26
N PRO A 79 13.61 7.25 -1.43
CA PRO A 79 14.79 8.12 -1.48
C PRO A 79 16.09 7.34 -1.22
N GLU A 80 17.10 7.47 -2.08
CA GLU A 80 18.35 6.67 -2.00
C GLU A 80 19.16 6.91 -0.71
N ASP A 81 18.93 8.04 -0.04
CA ASP A 81 19.59 8.49 1.19
C ASP A 81 19.03 7.86 2.48
N MET A 82 17.96 7.05 2.39
CA MET A 82 17.30 6.44 3.54
C MET A 82 17.71 4.97 3.74
N PRO A 83 18.36 4.59 4.87
CA PRO A 83 18.73 3.21 5.15
C PRO A 83 17.50 2.29 5.36
N GLU A 84 16.37 2.85 5.81
CA GLU A 84 15.12 2.12 6.06
C GLU A 84 14.16 2.18 4.85
N LYS A 85 14.57 1.53 3.76
CA LYS A 85 13.95 1.63 2.43
C LYS A 85 12.43 1.38 2.42
N ASN A 86 11.95 0.36 3.13
CA ASN A 86 10.53 -0.05 3.10
C ASN A 86 9.58 0.97 3.75
N ARG A 87 10.08 1.74 4.72
CA ARG A 87 9.30 2.69 5.50
C ARG A 87 8.87 3.91 4.70
N PHE A 88 9.69 4.28 3.71
CA PHE A 88 9.55 5.49 2.90
C PHE A 88 9.14 5.20 1.45
N MET A 89 8.69 3.98 1.17
CA MET A 89 8.24 3.60 -0.17
C MET A 89 7.12 4.52 -0.64
N SER A 90 7.16 4.90 -1.91
CA SER A 90 6.18 5.73 -2.60
C SER A 90 5.95 5.16 -4.00
N LEU A 91 4.77 5.41 -4.59
CA LEU A 91 4.49 4.96 -5.94
C LEU A 91 5.35 5.71 -6.94
N THR A 92 5.84 5.00 -7.95
CA THR A 92 6.34 5.61 -9.18
C THR A 92 5.18 5.99 -10.09
N ASP A 93 5.46 6.72 -11.15
CA ASP A 93 4.46 7.00 -12.19
C ASP A 93 3.89 5.71 -12.80
N GLU A 94 4.74 4.69 -13.00
CA GLU A 94 4.30 3.37 -13.48
C GLU A 94 3.41 2.65 -12.45
N GLY A 95 3.76 2.69 -11.16
CA GLY A 95 2.94 2.11 -10.10
C GLY A 95 1.57 2.78 -9.99
N ARG A 96 1.52 4.10 -10.16
CA ARG A 96 0.28 4.88 -10.19
C ARG A 96 -0.56 4.54 -11.41
N ALA A 97 0.02 4.56 -12.61
CA ALA A 97 -0.67 4.18 -13.83
C ALA A 97 -1.23 2.74 -13.77
N HIS A 98 -0.47 1.80 -13.18
CA HIS A 98 -0.96 0.44 -12.93
C HIS A 98 -2.17 0.44 -12.00
N LEU A 99 -2.15 1.19 -10.89
CA LEU A 99 -3.27 1.27 -9.96
C LEU A 99 -4.50 1.92 -10.61
N ASP A 100 -4.31 3.01 -11.35
CA ASP A 100 -5.38 3.72 -12.07
C ASP A 100 -6.01 2.83 -13.14
N SER A 101 -5.20 2.03 -13.84
CA SER A 101 -5.70 1.07 -14.84
C SER A 101 -6.62 0.00 -14.23
N ARG A 102 -6.49 -0.28 -12.93
CA ARG A 102 -7.37 -1.21 -12.19
C ARG A 102 -8.63 -0.52 -11.69
N ALA A 103 -8.51 0.74 -11.27
CA ALA A 103 -9.64 1.55 -10.81
C ALA A 103 -10.61 1.92 -11.93
N ALA A 104 -10.14 1.96 -13.19
CA ALA A 104 -10.94 2.30 -14.36
C ALA A 104 -11.70 1.09 -14.98
N GLN A 105 -11.62 -0.10 -14.39
CA GLN A 105 -12.33 -1.31 -14.84
C GLN A 105 -13.64 -1.52 -14.06
#